data_AF-A0A2T4JH03-F1
#
_entry.id   AF-A0A2T4JH03-F1
#
_cell.length_a   1.000
_cell.length_b   1.000
_cell.length_c   1.000
_cell.angle_alpha   90.00
_cell.angle_beta   90.00
_cell.angle_gamma   90.00
#
_symmetry.space_group_name_H-M   'P 1'
#
loop_
_entity.id
_entity.type
_entity.pdbx_description
1 polymer ?
#
loop_
_entity_poly.entity_id
_entity_poly.type
_entity_poly.pdbx_seq_one_letter_code
_entity_poly.pdbx_strand_id
1 'polypeptide(L)' 'MTRRKFSREFKIEAVRLVTDRGVAVAQAARDLDVAESVLRRWMRELTATPATAFPGNGQMRADL' A
#
# COMPACT_ATOMS: atom_id res chain seq x y z
N MET A 1 -3.84 -13.62 -15.82
CA MET A 1 -3.33 -12.29 -15.44
C MET A 1 -2.62 -12.42 -14.09
N THR A 2 -1.30 -12.34 -14.07
CA THR A 2 -0.48 -12.64 -12.89
C THR A 2 -0.56 -11.48 -11.90
N ARG A 3 -1.01 -11.72 -10.66
CA ARG A 3 -1.08 -10.69 -9.62
C ARG A 3 0.35 -10.28 -9.23
N ARG A 4 0.74 -9.03 -9.51
CA ARG A 4 2.04 -8.46 -9.07
C ARG A 4 2.16 -8.62 -7.56
N LYS A 5 3.24 -9.26 -7.11
CA LYS A 5 3.56 -9.43 -5.69
C LYS A 5 4.57 -8.34 -5.31
N PHE A 6 4.24 -7.57 -4.27
CA PHE A 6 5.13 -6.57 -3.69
C PHE A 6 5.55 -7.02 -2.30
N SER A 7 6.83 -6.86 -1.98
CA SER A 7 7.36 -7.15 -0.64
C SER A 7 6.76 -6.20 0.41
N ARG A 8 6.81 -6.59 1.68
CA ARG A 8 6.34 -5.75 2.79
C ARG A 8 7.11 -4.42 2.85
N GLU A 9 8.43 -4.49 2.71
CA GLU A 9 9.32 -3.33 2.70
C GLU A 9 8.97 -2.36 1.58
N PHE A 10 8.72 -2.86 0.36
CA PHE A 10 8.31 -2.02 -0.76
C PHE A 10 7.03 -1.25 -0.47
N LYS A 11 6.04 -1.91 0.15
CA LYS A 11 4.77 -1.26 0.51
C LYS A 11 4.94 -0.20 1.59
N ILE A 12 5.82 -0.43 2.57
CA ILE A 12 6.14 0.54 3.62
C ILE A 12 6.80 1.78 3.01
N GLU A 13 7.83 1.59 2.20
CA GLU A 13 8.54 2.70 1.55
C GLU A 13 7.61 3.49 0.61
N ALA A 14 6.72 2.81 -0.11
CA ALA A 14 5.71 3.45 -0.94
C ALA A 14 4.76 4.36 -0.13
N VAL A 15 4.34 3.90 1.06
CA VAL A 15 3.49 4.70 1.96
C VAL A 15 4.28 5.88 2.54
N ARG A 16 5.53 5.66 2.98
CA ARG A 16 6.41 6.71 3.52
C ARG A 16 6.72 7.80 2.51
N LEU A 17 6.78 7.46 1.22
CA LEU A 17 6.92 8.43 0.14
C LEU A 17 5.79 9.47 0.16
N VAL A 18 4.57 9.05 0.49
CA VAL A 18 3.42 9.94 0.59
C VAL A 18 3.34 10.61 1.96
N THR A 19 3.52 9.85 3.05
CA THR A 19 3.31 10.37 4.42
C THR A 19 4.47 11.22 4.91
N ASP A 20 5.71 10.80 4.65
CA ASP A 20 6.90 11.38 5.25
C ASP A 20 7.52 12.42 4.30
N ARG A 21 7.51 12.14 2.99
CA ARG A 21 8.04 13.05 1.96
C ARG A 21 6.98 13.96 1.34
N GLY A 22 5.70 13.78 1.68
CA GLY A 22 4.61 14.62 1.18
C GLY A 22 4.33 14.48 -0.32
N VAL A 23 4.80 13.41 -0.97
CA VAL A 23 4.56 13.20 -2.40
C VAL A 23 3.09 12.91 -2.65
N ALA A 24 2.50 13.53 -3.66
CA ALA A 24 1.13 13.26 -4.04
C ALA A 24 0.94 11.78 -4.39
N VAL A 25 -0.14 11.16 -3.90
CA VAL A 25 -0.48 9.74 -4.15
C VAL A 25 -0.42 9.41 -5.64
N ALA A 26 -0.93 10.29 -6.50
CA ALA A 26 -0.95 10.10 -7.95
C ALA A 26 0.46 10.13 -8.56
N GLN A 27 1.39 10.89 -7.98
CA GLN A 27 2.78 10.93 -8.43
C GLN A 27 3.52 9.67 -7.96
N ALA A 28 3.45 9.36 -6.66
CA ALA A 28 4.07 8.16 -6.10
C ALA A 28 3.57 6.87 -6.77
N ALA A 29 2.28 6.80 -7.11
CA ALA A 29 1.70 5.67 -7.83
C ALA A 29 2.31 5.50 -9.23
N ARG A 30 2.51 6.60 -9.98
CA ARG A 30 3.15 6.57 -11.30
C ARG A 30 4.62 6.18 -11.20
N ASP A 31 5.35 6.78 -10.25
CA ASP A 31 6.79 6.53 -10.07
C ASP A 31 7.08 5.08 -9.66
N LEU A 32 6.17 4.47 -8.88
CA LEU A 32 6.29 3.09 -8.40
C LEU A 32 5.60 2.06 -9.31
N ASP A 33 4.98 2.51 -10.40
CA ASP A 33 4.18 1.70 -11.32
C ASP A 33 3.12 0.83 -10.60
N VAL A 34 2.39 1.47 -9.68
CA VAL A 34 1.28 0.88 -8.91
C VAL A 34 -0.01 1.68 -9.12
N ALA A 35 -1.16 1.03 -9.02
CA ALA A 35 -2.42 1.75 -9.06
C ALA A 35 -2.63 2.61 -7.80
N GLU A 36 -3.11 3.84 -7.96
CA GLU A 36 -3.39 4.75 -6.84
C GLU A 36 -4.31 4.13 -5.78
N SER A 37 -5.29 3.33 -6.20
CA SER A 37 -6.21 2.61 -5.30
C SER A 37 -5.47 1.62 -4.40
N VAL A 38 -4.43 0.96 -4.91
CA VAL A 38 -3.57 0.04 -4.16
C VAL A 38 -2.73 0.81 -3.14
N LEU A 39 -2.14 1.93 -3.55
CA LEU A 39 -1.34 2.76 -2.65
C LEU A 39 -2.20 3.35 -1.51
N ARG A 40 -3.41 3.83 -1.82
CA ARG A 40 -4.38 4.29 -0.82
C ARG A 40 -4.78 3.19 0.16
N ARG A 41 -4.97 1.96 -0.32
CA ARG A 41 -5.23 0.81 0.53
C ARG A 41 -4.06 0.52 1.46
N TRP A 42 -2.83 0.55 0.96
CA TRP A 42 -1.62 0.35 1.76
C TRP A 42 -1.46 1.39 2.86
N MET A 43 -1.74 2.67 2.56
CA MET A 43 -1.73 3.73 3.58
C MET A 43 -2.73 3.41 4.70
N ARG A 44 -3.98 3.04 4.36
CA ARG A 44 -5.00 2.68 5.35
C ARG A 44 -4.60 1.47 6.19
N GLU A 45 -4.07 0.42 5.55
CA GLU A 45 -3.61 -0.80 6.25
C GLU A 45 -2.46 -0.49 7.23
N LEU A 46 -1.51 0.38 6.84
CA LEU A 46 -0.39 0.77 7.69
C LEU A 46 -0.83 1.64 8.88
N THR A 47 -1.75 2.59 8.66
CA THR A 47 -2.28 3.44 9.75
C THR A 47 -3.16 2.65 10.71
N ALA A 48 -4.01 1.76 10.21
CA ALA A 48 -4.97 1.03 11.04
C ALA A 48 -4.32 -0.10 11.85
N THR A 49 -3.33 -0.80 11.31
CA THR A 49 -2.71 -1.93 12.01
C THR A 49 -1.26 -2.12 11.57
N PRO A 50 -0.30 -1.30 12.04
CA PRO A 50 1.09 -1.33 11.57
C PRO A 50 1.80 -2.68 11.84
N ALA A 51 1.39 -3.39 12.90
CA ALA A 51 1.94 -4.70 13.27
C ALA A 51 1.57 -5.83 12.28
N THR A 52 0.37 -5.79 11.69
CA THR A 52 -0.14 -6.80 10.74
C THR A 52 -0.42 -6.22 9.35
N ALA A 53 0.07 -5.00 9.08
CA ALA A 53 -0.11 -4.31 7.81
C ALA A 53 0.42 -5.18 6.67
N PHE A 54 -0.34 -5.18 5.56
CA PHE A 54 -0.06 -5.94 4.36
C PHE A 54 -0.12 -7.48 4.50
N PRO A 55 -1.23 -8.07 5.00
CA PRO A 55 -1.34 -9.52 5.25
C PRO A 55 -1.19 -10.42 4.01
N GLY A 56 -0.93 -9.85 2.82
CA GLY A 56 -0.81 -10.60 1.58
C GLY A 56 -2.17 -11.07 1.08
N ASN A 57 -2.33 -11.10 -0.25
CA ASN A 57 -3.42 -11.75 -0.96
C ASN A 57 -4.84 -11.62 -0.35
N GLY A 58 -5.44 -10.44 -0.45
CA GLY A 58 -6.90 -10.37 -0.53
C GLY A 58 -7.67 -11.02 0.62
N GLN A 59 -7.15 -10.96 1.85
CA GLN A 59 -8.06 -10.94 2.99
C GLN A 59 -8.83 -9.62 2.89
N MET A 60 -9.94 -9.65 2.15
CA MET A 60 -11.15 -8.99 2.62
C MET A 60 -11.22 -9.37 4.10
N ARG A 61 -11.16 -8.37 4.99
CA ARG A 61 -11.79 -8.54 6.30
C ARG A 61 -13.17 -9.07 5.96
N ALA A 62 -13.42 -10.35 6.24
CA ALA A 62 -14.78 -10.82 6.32
C ALA A 62 -15.39 -9.95 7.40
N ASP A 63 -16.28 -9.07 6.96
CA ASP A 63 -17.09 -8.25 7.84
C ASP A 63 -17.80 -9.22 8.80
N LEU A 64 -17.82 -8.83 10.08
CA LEU A 64 -18.47 -9.55 11.19
C LEU A 64 -19.95 -9.82 10.91
#